data_AF-A0A936W6U2-F1
#
_entry.id   AF-A0A936W6U2-F1
#
_cell.length_a   1.000
_cell.length_b   1.000
_cell.length_c   1.000
_cell.angle_alpha   90.00
_cell.angle_beta   90.00
_cell.angle_gamma   90.00
#
_symmetry.space_group_name_H-M   'P 1'
#
loop_
_entity.id
_entity.type
_entity.pdbx_description
1 polymer ?
#
loop_
_entity_poly.entity_id
_entity_poly.type
_entity_poly.pdbx_seq_one_letter_code
_entity_poly.pdbx_strand_id
1 'polypeptide(L)'
;MKREIITSLLLLTVFTVFSQDLPFEIKGAYARPVKAEKLDMATNMADLIDGYPVSWIAEYVSTGISVVSGDKVNQGMGINDHLTPEQVSLLKSTDLGDEVVIDVAYKSKNFITKELDVRYMHYTATVVPEHEAEYPGGNESMKAYLKENAISKIPNESFKELQQVIIRFTIDEQGQTTNARLTTTSGDPKTDNLLLKTLNNMPKWKPAVDIKGTRVSQDFEFIIGNTGC
;
A
#
# COMPACT_ATOMS: atom_id res chain seq x y z
N MET A 1 -45.97 -23.68 63.10
CA MET A 1 -45.95 -23.20 61.70
C MET A 1 -44.56 -22.69 61.37
N LYS A 2 -43.84 -23.39 60.48
CA LYS A 2 -42.46 -23.07 60.09
C LYS A 2 -42.43 -21.81 59.22
N ARG A 3 -41.49 -20.89 59.49
CA ARG A 3 -41.18 -19.74 58.64
C ARG A 3 -39.99 -20.12 57.74
N GLU A 4 -40.25 -20.26 56.45
CA GLU A 4 -39.22 -20.45 55.42
C GLU A 4 -38.63 -19.07 55.08
N ILE A 5 -37.31 -18.90 55.23
CA ILE A 5 -36.57 -17.70 54.83
C ILE A 5 -36.05 -17.96 53.42
N ILE A 6 -36.70 -17.37 52.42
CA ILE A 6 -36.24 -17.42 51.02
C ILE A 6 -35.11 -16.39 50.89
N THR A 7 -33.88 -16.89 50.81
CA THR A 7 -32.70 -16.07 50.56
C THR A 7 -32.52 -15.98 49.05
N SER A 8 -32.78 -14.81 48.47
CA SER A 8 -32.68 -14.59 47.02
C SER A 8 -31.20 -14.39 46.66
N LEU A 9 -30.64 -15.35 45.92
CA LEU A 9 -29.26 -15.30 45.42
C LEU A 9 -29.26 -14.56 44.07
N LEU A 10 -28.78 -13.31 44.08
CA LEU A 10 -28.62 -12.50 42.86
C LEU A 10 -27.40 -13.03 42.07
N LEU A 11 -27.65 -13.77 40.99
CA LEU A 11 -26.59 -14.25 40.10
C LEU A 11 -26.13 -13.08 39.21
N LEU A 12 -24.98 -12.47 39.51
CA LEU A 12 -24.30 -11.56 38.59
C LEU A 12 -23.69 -12.38 37.44
N THR A 13 -24.36 -12.41 36.30
CA THR A 13 -23.77 -12.91 35.06
C THR A 13 -22.78 -11.88 34.53
N VAL A 14 -21.49 -12.15 34.72
CA VAL A 14 -20.41 -11.39 34.04
C VAL A 14 -20.42 -11.83 32.58
N PHE A 15 -20.90 -10.97 31.69
CA PHE A 15 -20.70 -11.15 30.26
C PHE A 15 -19.23 -10.89 29.95
N THR A 16 -18.45 -11.95 29.78
CA THR A 16 -17.16 -11.86 29.11
C THR A 16 -17.43 -11.59 27.64
N VAL A 17 -17.34 -10.31 27.24
CA VAL A 17 -17.29 -9.94 25.82
C VAL A 17 -15.99 -10.51 25.27
N PHE A 18 -16.08 -11.62 24.54
CA PHE A 18 -14.96 -12.11 23.74
C PHE A 18 -14.74 -11.11 22.61
N SER A 19 -13.76 -10.22 22.78
CA SER A 19 -13.26 -9.33 21.72
C SER A 19 -12.43 -10.18 20.77
N GLN A 20 -12.95 -10.47 19.58
CA GLN A 20 -12.10 -10.91 18.49
C GLN A 20 -11.34 -9.66 18.02
N ASP A 21 -10.00 -9.64 18.15
CA ASP A 21 -9.20 -8.52 17.70
C ASP A 21 -9.31 -8.43 16.17
N LEU A 22 -10.14 -7.51 15.67
CA LEU A 22 -10.28 -7.21 14.24
C LEU A 22 -8.90 -6.75 13.70
N PRO A 23 -8.27 -7.52 12.79
CA PRO A 23 -6.98 -7.14 12.23
C PRO A 23 -7.15 -5.90 11.35
N PHE A 24 -6.14 -5.05 11.37
CA PHE A 24 -6.09 -3.86 10.53
C PHE A 24 -4.66 -3.44 10.23
N GLU A 25 -4.48 -2.73 9.12
CA GLU A 25 -3.21 -2.13 8.72
C GLU A 25 -3.42 -0.77 8.05
N ILE A 26 -2.42 0.10 8.16
CA ILE A 26 -2.26 1.26 7.27
C ILE A 26 -0.99 1.06 6.48
N LYS A 27 -1.07 1.21 5.16
CA LYS A 27 0.07 1.16 4.24
C LYS A 27 -0.05 2.22 3.15
N GLY A 28 1.05 2.57 2.51
CA GLY A 28 1.02 3.45 1.34
C GLY A 28 0.22 2.83 0.19
N ALA A 29 -0.53 3.66 -0.53
CA ALA A 29 -1.43 3.22 -1.60
C ALA A 29 -0.67 3.03 -2.94
N TYR A 30 0.34 2.17 -2.95
CA TYR A 30 1.22 1.98 -4.10
C TYR A 30 1.59 0.50 -4.32
N ALA A 31 1.99 0.16 -5.55
CA ALA A 31 2.55 -1.14 -5.88
C ALA A 31 4.08 -1.05 -5.98
N ARG A 32 4.80 -1.94 -5.29
CA ARG A 32 6.28 -2.06 -5.35
C ARG A 32 6.98 -0.69 -5.29
N PRO A 33 7.09 -0.06 -4.10
CA PRO A 33 7.57 1.31 -3.99
C PRO A 33 8.98 1.48 -4.59
N VAL A 34 9.16 2.52 -5.40
CA VAL A 34 10.48 2.92 -5.92
C VAL A 34 10.74 4.40 -5.63
N LYS A 35 11.92 4.70 -5.10
CA LYS A 35 12.33 6.09 -4.81
C LYS A 35 12.92 6.75 -6.04
N ALA A 36 12.71 8.06 -6.19
CA ALA A 36 13.28 8.85 -7.27
C ALA A 36 14.82 8.72 -7.33
N GLU A 37 15.50 8.64 -6.18
CA GLU A 37 16.96 8.45 -6.13
C GLU A 37 17.41 7.15 -6.85
N LYS A 38 16.68 6.04 -6.66
CA LYS A 38 16.97 4.77 -7.33
C LYS A 38 16.79 4.88 -8.84
N LEU A 39 15.76 5.61 -9.29
CA LEU A 39 15.51 5.86 -10.71
C LEU A 39 16.58 6.76 -11.33
N ASP A 40 17.01 7.80 -10.62
CA ASP A 40 18.03 8.76 -11.06
C ASP A 40 19.41 8.12 -11.26
N MET A 41 19.73 7.13 -10.41
CA MET A 41 21.01 6.41 -10.42
C MET A 41 21.03 5.20 -11.37
N ALA A 42 19.87 4.78 -11.87
CA ALA A 42 19.76 3.58 -12.69
C ALA A 42 20.48 3.75 -14.03
N THR A 43 21.22 2.71 -14.40
CA THR A 43 21.96 2.62 -15.66
C THR A 43 21.56 1.41 -16.50
N ASN A 44 20.95 0.41 -15.86
CA ASN A 44 20.47 -0.80 -16.52
C ASN A 44 19.14 -1.30 -15.89
N MET A 45 18.48 -2.26 -16.53
CA MET A 45 17.19 -2.82 -16.08
C MET A 45 17.26 -3.52 -14.71
N ALA A 46 18.42 -4.09 -14.37
CA ALA A 46 18.61 -4.77 -13.09
C ALA A 46 18.68 -3.79 -11.91
N ASP A 47 19.08 -2.53 -12.16
CA ASP A 47 19.04 -1.47 -11.16
C ASP A 47 17.60 -1.09 -10.76
N LEU A 48 16.63 -1.34 -11.64
CA LEU A 48 15.22 -0.96 -11.44
C LEU A 48 14.38 -2.09 -10.83
N ILE A 49 14.69 -3.34 -11.16
CA ILE A 49 13.88 -4.50 -10.79
C ILE A 49 14.60 -5.33 -9.71
N ASP A 50 14.05 -5.34 -8.50
CA ASP A 50 14.60 -6.17 -7.43
C ASP A 50 14.49 -7.66 -7.78
N GLY A 51 15.60 -8.39 -7.66
CA GLY A 51 15.68 -9.80 -8.02
C GLY A 51 15.70 -10.09 -9.52
N TYR A 52 16.11 -9.11 -10.34
CA TYR A 52 16.19 -9.26 -11.79
C TYR A 52 17.05 -10.47 -12.21
N PRO A 53 16.50 -11.44 -12.98
CA PRO A 53 17.13 -12.73 -13.25
C PRO A 53 18.14 -12.68 -14.40
N VAL A 54 19.21 -11.87 -14.28
CA VAL A 54 20.26 -11.72 -15.31
C VAL A 54 20.79 -13.07 -15.80
N SER A 55 20.97 -14.04 -14.88
CA SER A 55 21.53 -15.36 -15.19
C SER A 55 20.63 -16.24 -16.08
N TRP A 56 19.35 -15.90 -16.23
CA TRP A 56 18.41 -16.65 -17.07
C TRP A 56 18.27 -16.06 -18.47
N ILE A 57 18.79 -14.85 -18.68
CA ILE A 57 18.69 -14.11 -19.93
C ILE A 57 19.87 -14.51 -20.83
N ALA A 58 19.57 -15.14 -21.96
CA ALA A 58 20.56 -15.48 -22.96
C ALA A 58 20.75 -14.36 -23.99
N GLU A 59 19.66 -13.70 -24.38
CA GLU A 59 19.64 -12.62 -25.37
C GLU A 59 18.47 -11.68 -25.08
N TYR A 60 18.68 -10.37 -25.22
CA TYR A 60 17.60 -9.39 -25.18
C TYR A 60 16.94 -9.27 -26.54
N VAL A 61 15.61 -9.27 -26.57
CA VAL A 61 14.82 -8.97 -27.77
C VAL A 61 14.45 -7.48 -27.78
N SER A 62 13.91 -6.99 -26.66
CA SER A 62 13.62 -5.58 -26.46
C SER A 62 13.45 -5.27 -24.98
N THR A 63 13.64 -4.00 -24.64
CA THR A 63 13.29 -3.44 -23.35
C THR A 63 12.45 -2.19 -23.54
N GLY A 64 11.50 -1.96 -22.65
CA GLY A 64 10.61 -0.80 -22.67
C GLY A 64 10.44 -0.26 -21.26
N ILE A 65 10.48 1.06 -21.14
CA ILE A 65 10.09 1.77 -19.92
C ILE A 65 8.97 2.71 -20.29
N SER A 66 7.86 2.61 -19.58
CA SER A 66 6.73 3.53 -19.67
C SER A 66 6.53 4.22 -18.33
N VAL A 67 6.38 5.54 -18.35
CA VAL A 67 5.96 6.34 -17.20
C VAL A 67 4.50 6.72 -17.39
N VAL A 68 3.67 6.33 -16.43
CA VAL A 68 2.23 6.60 -16.41
C VAL A 68 1.94 7.65 -15.35
N SER A 69 1.53 8.83 -15.78
CA SER A 69 1.15 9.96 -14.93
C SER A 69 -0.35 10.24 -15.10
N GLY A 70 -1.17 9.59 -14.29
CA GLY A 70 -2.62 9.56 -14.48
C GLY A 70 -2.99 8.91 -15.82
N ASP A 71 -3.64 9.64 -16.72
CA ASP A 71 -4.04 9.14 -18.05
C ASP A 71 -2.92 9.26 -19.11
N LYS A 72 -1.81 9.91 -18.78
CA LYS A 72 -0.71 10.14 -19.73
C LYS A 72 0.30 9.02 -19.63
N VAL A 73 0.71 8.49 -20.79
CA VAL A 73 1.77 7.47 -20.89
C VAL A 73 2.86 7.99 -21.80
N ASN A 74 4.09 8.05 -21.29
CA ASN A 74 5.30 8.31 -22.07
C ASN A 74 6.18 7.07 -22.05
N GLN A 75 6.75 6.69 -23.20
CA GLN A 75 7.47 5.42 -23.34
C GLN A 75 8.80 5.60 -24.07
N GLY A 76 9.81 4.86 -23.63
CA GLY A 76 11.12 4.77 -24.26
C GLY A 76 11.55 3.32 -24.43
N MET A 77 12.12 3.00 -25.59
CA MET A 77 12.52 1.64 -25.95
C MET A 77 14.04 1.47 -25.91
N GLY A 78 14.46 0.23 -25.70
CA GLY A 78 15.83 -0.25 -25.72
C GLY A 78 15.92 -1.63 -26.34
N ILE A 79 17.15 -2.06 -26.63
CA ILE A 79 17.45 -3.34 -27.28
C ILE A 79 18.20 -4.30 -26.38
N ASN A 80 18.61 -3.84 -25.20
CA ASN A 80 19.35 -4.60 -24.20
C ASN A 80 19.04 -4.06 -22.79
N ASP A 81 19.78 -4.53 -21.80
CA ASP A 81 19.64 -4.13 -20.41
C ASP A 81 20.13 -2.72 -20.09
N HIS A 82 21.01 -2.13 -20.89
CA HIS A 82 21.45 -0.76 -20.67
C HIS A 82 20.35 0.23 -21.03
N LEU A 83 20.08 1.17 -20.13
CA LEU A 83 19.06 2.18 -20.36
C LEU A 83 19.48 3.11 -21.51
N THR A 84 18.54 3.38 -22.42
CA THR A 84 18.76 4.39 -23.47
C THR A 84 18.67 5.80 -22.89
N PRO A 85 19.24 6.83 -23.56
CA PRO A 85 19.09 8.21 -23.10
C PRO A 85 17.64 8.67 -22.94
N GLU A 86 16.74 8.17 -23.80
CA GLU A 86 15.30 8.42 -23.70
C GLU A 86 14.70 7.80 -22.44
N GLN A 87 15.01 6.52 -22.17
CA GLN A 87 14.59 5.83 -20.95
C GLN A 87 15.09 6.53 -19.68
N VAL A 88 16.36 6.94 -19.66
CA VAL A 88 16.92 7.72 -18.54
C VAL A 88 16.19 9.05 -18.39
N SER A 89 15.89 9.76 -19.49
CA SER A 89 15.15 11.02 -19.43
C SER A 89 13.74 10.84 -18.87
N LEU A 90 13.06 9.74 -19.20
CA LEU A 90 11.73 9.43 -18.68
C LEU A 90 11.77 9.21 -17.18
N LEU A 91 12.69 8.36 -16.71
CA LEU A 91 12.86 8.06 -15.28
C LEU A 91 13.18 9.31 -14.45
N LYS A 92 13.99 10.23 -14.98
CA LYS A 92 14.31 11.51 -14.32
C LYS A 92 13.17 12.52 -14.31
N SER A 93 12.14 12.29 -15.12
CA SER A 93 10.97 13.17 -15.25
C SER A 93 9.77 12.71 -14.44
N THR A 94 9.89 11.59 -13.72
CA THR A 94 8.79 11.05 -12.91
C THR A 94 8.44 11.95 -11.75
N ASP A 95 7.16 12.10 -11.50
CA ASP A 95 6.61 12.71 -10.31
C ASP A 95 6.11 11.64 -9.32
N LEU A 96 5.84 12.06 -8.08
CA LEU A 96 5.32 11.15 -7.05
C LEU A 96 3.96 10.60 -7.43
N GLY A 97 3.77 9.31 -7.21
CA GLY A 97 2.56 8.59 -7.59
C GLY A 97 2.54 8.11 -9.05
N ASP A 98 3.51 8.51 -9.88
CA ASP A 98 3.64 7.95 -11.22
C ASP A 98 3.92 6.44 -11.16
N GLU A 99 3.40 5.69 -12.14
CA GLU A 99 3.77 4.29 -12.32
C GLU A 99 4.87 4.16 -13.36
N VAL A 100 5.96 3.51 -12.98
CA VAL A 100 7.03 3.06 -13.87
C VAL A 100 6.76 1.62 -14.25
N VAL A 101 6.40 1.40 -15.51
CA VAL A 101 6.16 0.10 -16.11
C VAL A 101 7.38 -0.30 -16.93
N ILE A 102 7.91 -1.49 -16.67
CA ILE A 102 9.09 -2.04 -17.33
C ILE A 102 8.70 -3.35 -18.00
N ASP A 103 8.85 -3.37 -19.32
CA ASP A 103 8.60 -4.54 -20.16
C ASP A 103 9.93 -5.03 -20.73
N VAL A 104 10.24 -6.31 -20.52
CA VAL A 104 11.44 -6.94 -21.06
C VAL A 104 11.04 -8.19 -21.85
N ALA A 105 11.36 -8.19 -23.14
CA ALA A 105 11.31 -9.38 -23.96
C ALA A 105 12.73 -9.93 -24.09
N TYR A 106 12.92 -11.20 -23.76
CA TYR A 106 14.24 -11.84 -23.75
C TYR A 106 14.15 -13.30 -24.15
N LYS A 107 15.23 -13.85 -24.68
CA LYS A 107 15.36 -15.29 -24.92
C LYS A 107 15.99 -15.96 -23.71
N SER A 108 15.45 -17.10 -23.33
CA SER A 108 16.02 -17.96 -22.29
C SER A 108 16.09 -19.39 -22.77
N LYS A 109 17.06 -20.15 -22.25
CA LYS A 109 17.23 -21.55 -22.63
C LYS A 109 16.18 -22.41 -21.94
N ASN A 110 15.38 -23.12 -22.73
CA ASN A 110 14.46 -24.12 -22.22
C ASN A 110 15.23 -25.30 -21.61
N PHE A 111 14.89 -25.68 -20.38
CA PHE A 111 15.60 -26.78 -19.70
C PHE A 111 15.38 -28.14 -20.37
N ILE A 112 14.24 -28.34 -21.04
CA ILE A 112 13.86 -29.60 -21.69
C ILE A 112 14.35 -29.61 -23.14
N THR A 113 13.87 -28.70 -23.98
CA THR A 113 14.15 -28.70 -25.43
C THR A 113 15.56 -28.22 -25.77
N LYS A 114 16.22 -27.50 -24.85
CA LYS A 114 17.51 -26.80 -25.04
C LYS A 114 17.46 -25.66 -26.05
N GLU A 115 16.31 -25.36 -26.63
CA GLU A 115 16.08 -24.23 -27.53
C GLU A 115 15.96 -22.90 -26.77
N LEU A 116 16.07 -21.80 -27.50
CA LEU A 116 15.87 -20.46 -26.97
C LEU A 116 14.42 -20.04 -27.17
N ASP A 117 13.69 -19.88 -26.07
CA ASP A 117 12.31 -19.42 -26.07
C ASP A 117 12.26 -17.93 -25.69
N VAL A 118 11.45 -17.15 -26.41
CA VAL A 118 11.14 -15.77 -26.03
C VAL A 118 10.23 -15.79 -24.80
N ARG A 119 10.60 -15.01 -23.80
CA ARG A 119 9.88 -14.79 -22.55
C ARG A 119 9.68 -13.30 -22.35
N TYR A 120 8.66 -12.99 -21.55
CA TYR A 120 8.26 -11.63 -21.25
C TYR A 120 8.29 -11.43 -19.74
N MET A 121 8.78 -10.27 -19.33
CA MET A 121 8.72 -9.78 -17.96
C MET A 121 7.98 -8.46 -17.97
N HIS A 122 7.01 -8.35 -17.07
CA HIS A 122 6.25 -7.12 -16.83
C HIS A 122 6.42 -6.76 -15.37
N TYR A 123 6.89 -5.54 -15.12
CA TYR A 123 7.14 -5.04 -13.78
C TYR A 123 6.55 -3.63 -13.67
N THR A 124 5.73 -3.41 -12.64
CA THR A 124 5.20 -2.09 -12.32
C THR A 124 5.65 -1.69 -10.94
N ALA A 125 6.16 -0.47 -10.81
CA ALA A 125 6.49 0.17 -9.55
C ALA A 125 5.89 1.57 -9.50
N THR A 126 5.49 2.01 -8.32
CA THR A 126 5.00 3.38 -8.11
C THR A 126 6.10 4.23 -7.48
N VAL A 127 6.28 5.45 -7.98
CA VAL A 127 7.25 6.40 -7.43
C VAL A 127 6.77 6.93 -6.08
N VAL A 128 7.57 6.74 -5.04
CA VAL A 128 7.24 7.12 -3.65
C VAL A 128 8.15 8.22 -3.11
N PRO A 129 7.71 8.94 -2.06
CA PRO A 129 8.52 9.96 -1.41
C PRO A 129 9.85 9.40 -0.86
N GLU A 130 10.84 10.28 -0.74
CA GLU A 130 12.15 9.93 -0.19
C GLU A 130 12.05 9.65 1.32
N HIS A 131 11.20 10.44 1.99
CA HIS A 131 10.74 10.18 3.34
C HIS A 131 9.21 10.17 3.38
N GLU A 132 8.64 9.08 3.84
CA GLU A 132 7.18 8.94 3.97
C GLU A 132 6.63 9.80 5.10
N ALA A 133 5.33 10.11 5.02
CA ALA A 133 4.59 10.77 6.07
C ALA A 133 4.54 9.87 7.32
N GLU A 134 4.71 10.49 8.49
CA GLU A 134 4.85 9.76 9.75
C GLU A 134 3.80 10.24 10.76
N TYR A 135 3.03 9.30 11.30
CA TYR A 135 2.09 9.59 12.37
C TYR A 135 2.84 10.06 13.63
N PRO A 136 2.31 11.02 14.41
CA PRO A 136 2.96 11.49 15.64
C PRO A 136 3.16 10.37 16.66
N GLY A 137 4.42 10.08 17.02
CA GLY A 137 4.76 8.95 17.89
C GLY A 137 4.95 7.62 17.16
N GLY A 138 4.88 7.63 15.82
CA GLY A 138 5.16 6.48 14.98
C GLY A 138 4.00 5.48 14.86
N ASN A 139 4.30 4.34 14.23
CA ASN A 139 3.32 3.32 13.84
C ASN A 139 2.53 2.74 15.04
N GLU A 140 3.18 2.52 16.18
CA GLU A 140 2.51 1.96 17.36
C GLU A 140 1.51 2.94 17.98
N SER A 141 1.83 4.24 18.02
CA SER A 141 0.88 5.29 18.44
C SER A 141 -0.30 5.39 17.48
N MET A 142 -0.06 5.26 16.17
CA MET A 142 -1.12 5.22 15.16
C MET A 142 -2.07 4.04 15.38
N LYS A 143 -1.53 2.83 15.56
CA LYS A 143 -2.33 1.63 15.82
C LYS A 143 -3.15 1.76 17.10
N ALA A 144 -2.56 2.29 18.17
CA ALA A 144 -3.26 2.53 19.43
C ALA A 144 -4.42 3.51 19.24
N TYR A 145 -4.18 4.62 18.53
CA TYR A 145 -5.21 5.61 18.20
C TYR A 145 -6.37 4.98 17.42
N LEU A 146 -6.09 4.23 16.36
CA LEU A 146 -7.12 3.58 15.54
C LEU A 146 -7.89 2.53 16.33
N LYS A 147 -7.19 1.75 17.17
CA LYS A 147 -7.82 0.75 18.04
C LYS A 147 -8.82 1.41 18.98
N GLU A 148 -8.37 2.42 19.72
CA GLU A 148 -9.19 3.14 20.70
C GLU A 148 -10.35 3.92 20.05
N ASN A 149 -10.09 4.60 18.93
CA ASN A 149 -11.04 5.54 18.36
C ASN A 149 -12.04 4.91 17.40
N ALA A 150 -11.68 3.79 16.76
CA ALA A 150 -12.51 3.09 15.79
C ALA A 150 -12.68 1.60 16.10
N ILE A 151 -11.61 0.81 16.05
CA ILE A 151 -11.70 -0.66 15.96
C ILE A 151 -12.43 -1.28 17.15
N SER A 152 -12.10 -0.86 18.38
CA SER A 152 -12.76 -1.37 19.60
C SER A 152 -14.23 -0.94 19.76
N LYS A 153 -14.72 -0.03 18.92
CA LYS A 153 -16.12 0.41 18.90
C LYS A 153 -16.95 -0.30 17.84
N ILE A 154 -16.33 -1.13 17.00
CA ILE A 154 -17.02 -1.92 15.98
C ILE A 154 -17.40 -3.27 16.60
N PRO A 155 -18.68 -3.66 16.59
CA PRO A 155 -19.10 -4.99 17.03
C PRO A 155 -18.38 -6.10 16.24
N ASN A 156 -17.97 -7.18 16.92
CA ASN A 156 -17.27 -8.29 16.24
C ASN A 156 -18.12 -8.94 15.13
N GLU A 157 -19.44 -8.91 15.28
CA GLU A 157 -20.41 -9.45 14.31
C GLU A 157 -20.56 -8.57 13.06
N SER A 158 -20.01 -7.34 13.07
CA SER A 158 -20.10 -6.40 11.94
C SER A 158 -19.30 -6.84 10.72
N PHE A 159 -18.37 -7.79 10.87
CA PHE A 159 -17.56 -8.31 9.77
C PHE A 159 -17.71 -9.82 9.62
N LYS A 160 -17.94 -10.27 8.39
CA LYS A 160 -17.78 -11.69 8.04
C LYS A 160 -16.29 -12.04 7.97
N GLU A 161 -15.94 -13.31 8.16
CA GLU A 161 -14.55 -13.78 8.17
C GLU A 161 -13.72 -13.37 6.94
N LEU A 162 -14.37 -13.24 5.77
CA LEU A 162 -13.72 -12.86 4.50
C LEU A 162 -13.95 -11.40 4.09
N GLN A 163 -14.61 -10.61 4.94
CA GLN A 163 -14.94 -9.24 4.59
C GLN A 163 -13.76 -8.32 4.86
N GLN A 164 -13.49 -7.44 3.89
CA GLN A 164 -12.46 -6.41 3.98
C GLN A 164 -13.12 -5.04 3.82
N VAL A 165 -12.68 -4.08 4.63
CA VAL A 165 -12.99 -2.65 4.44
C VAL A 165 -11.70 -1.96 4.06
N ILE A 166 -11.78 -1.12 3.04
CA ILE A 166 -10.62 -0.38 2.53
C ILE A 166 -11.04 1.08 2.41
N ILE A 167 -10.30 1.95 3.10
CA ILE A 167 -10.45 3.39 3.01
C ILE A 167 -9.16 3.98 2.47
N ARG A 168 -9.26 4.74 1.39
CA ARG A 168 -8.14 5.52 0.85
C ARG A 168 -8.19 6.92 1.41
N PHE A 169 -7.04 7.45 1.82
CA PHE A 169 -6.90 8.82 2.29
C PHE A 169 -5.53 9.37 1.92
N THR A 170 -5.40 10.69 1.97
CA THR A 170 -4.15 11.41 1.66
C THR A 170 -3.67 12.14 2.91
N ILE A 171 -2.37 12.13 3.16
CA ILE A 171 -1.73 13.09 4.06
C ILE A 171 -1.18 14.23 3.20
N ASP A 172 -1.67 15.46 3.41
CA ASP A 172 -1.25 16.63 2.64
C ASP A 172 0.13 17.18 3.05
N GLU A 173 0.63 18.22 2.36
CA GLU A 173 1.94 18.83 2.67
C GLU A 173 1.97 19.56 4.03
N GLN A 174 0.82 19.71 4.69
CA GLN A 174 0.67 20.26 6.03
C GLN A 174 0.46 19.17 7.09
N GLY A 175 0.46 17.90 6.69
CA GLY A 175 0.33 16.73 7.56
C GLY A 175 -1.11 16.41 7.93
N GLN A 176 -2.10 16.98 7.26
CA GLN A 176 -3.50 16.75 7.57
C GLN A 176 -4.06 15.62 6.71
N THR A 177 -4.97 14.86 7.29
CA THR A 177 -5.73 13.87 6.55
C THR A 177 -6.77 14.54 5.66
N THR A 178 -6.73 14.23 4.37
CA THR A 178 -7.65 14.72 3.35
C THR A 178 -8.12 13.57 2.46
N ASN A 179 -9.14 13.81 1.64
CA ASN A 179 -9.63 12.87 0.61
C ASN A 179 -9.98 11.44 1.10
N ALA A 180 -10.33 11.30 2.38
CA ALA A 180 -10.73 10.02 2.96
C ALA A 180 -12.01 9.51 2.30
N ARG A 181 -11.94 8.34 1.65
CA ARG A 181 -13.04 7.73 0.90
C ARG A 181 -13.03 6.22 1.00
N LEU A 182 -14.21 5.63 1.08
CA LEU A 182 -14.37 4.17 1.05
C LEU A 182 -14.11 3.65 -0.37
N THR A 183 -13.19 2.70 -0.48
CA THR A 183 -12.98 1.87 -1.67
C THR A 183 -13.73 0.55 -1.54
N THR A 184 -13.85 0.04 -0.33
CA THR A 184 -14.68 -1.13 0.00
C THR A 184 -15.43 -0.86 1.29
N THR A 185 -16.76 -1.00 1.27
CA THR A 185 -17.67 -0.71 2.39
C THR A 185 -17.77 -1.87 3.38
N SER A 186 -18.02 -1.57 4.65
CA SER A 186 -18.42 -2.57 5.65
C SER A 186 -19.84 -3.09 5.45
N GLY A 187 -20.65 -2.46 4.59
CA GLY A 187 -22.08 -2.75 4.48
C GLY A 187 -22.92 -2.18 5.64
N ASP A 188 -22.31 -1.58 6.66
CA ASP A 188 -22.98 -0.84 7.73
C ASP A 188 -22.59 0.65 7.67
N PRO A 189 -23.52 1.55 7.29
CA PRO A 189 -23.26 2.98 7.22
C PRO A 189 -22.75 3.60 8.54
N LYS A 190 -23.08 3.03 9.71
CA LYS A 190 -22.58 3.57 10.99
C LYS A 190 -21.09 3.28 11.17
N THR A 191 -20.69 2.05 10.88
CA THR A 191 -19.27 1.63 10.89
C THR A 191 -18.46 2.44 9.87
N ASP A 192 -18.94 2.55 8.64
CA ASP A 192 -18.30 3.32 7.58
C ASP A 192 -18.07 4.79 7.97
N ASN A 193 -19.09 5.45 8.54
CA ASN A 193 -18.99 6.83 9.01
C ASN A 193 -18.04 6.99 10.20
N LEU A 194 -18.01 6.02 11.13
CA LEU A 194 -17.08 6.03 12.26
C LEU A 194 -15.62 5.96 11.78
N LEU A 195 -15.35 5.10 10.80
CA LEU A 195 -14.00 4.93 10.24
C LEU A 195 -13.53 6.19 9.51
N LEU A 196 -14.35 6.74 8.61
CA LEU A 196 -14.06 7.99 7.92
C LEU A 196 -13.85 9.16 8.90
N LYS A 197 -14.71 9.26 9.92
CA LYS A 197 -14.58 10.29 10.95
C LYS A 197 -13.29 10.12 11.76
N THR A 198 -12.91 8.90 12.11
CA THR A 198 -11.66 8.64 12.85
C THR A 198 -10.44 9.08 12.04
N LEU A 199 -10.38 8.74 10.75
CA LEU A 199 -9.27 9.17 9.88
C LEU A 199 -9.20 10.70 9.76
N ASN A 200 -10.34 11.36 9.54
CA ASN A 200 -10.40 12.83 9.41
C ASN A 200 -10.04 13.58 10.71
N ASN A 201 -10.08 12.91 11.86
CA ASN A 201 -9.72 13.49 13.17
C ASN A 201 -8.34 13.03 13.66
N MET A 202 -7.52 12.42 12.81
CA MET A 202 -6.14 12.10 13.17
C MET A 202 -5.36 13.38 13.50
N PRO A 203 -4.41 13.32 14.45
CA PRO A 203 -3.49 14.42 14.68
C PRO A 203 -2.66 14.69 13.42
N LYS A 204 -2.11 15.90 13.31
CA LYS A 204 -1.26 16.26 12.17
C LYS A 204 -0.02 15.37 12.12
N TRP A 205 0.17 14.70 11.00
CA TRP A 205 1.33 13.88 10.68
C TRP A 205 2.53 14.76 10.38
N LYS A 206 3.72 14.20 10.49
CA LYS A 206 4.89 14.74 9.80
C LYS A 206 4.67 14.49 8.29
N PRO A 207 4.67 15.52 7.43
CA PRO A 207 4.45 15.35 5.99
C PRO A 207 5.54 14.51 5.34
N ALA A 208 5.19 13.87 4.23
CA ALA A 208 6.16 13.23 3.35
C ALA A 208 7.05 14.29 2.68
N VAL A 209 8.25 13.86 2.25
CA VAL A 209 9.25 14.73 1.65
C VAL A 209 9.86 14.08 0.41
N ASP A 210 9.97 14.84 -0.66
CA ASP A 210 10.62 14.42 -1.91
C ASP A 210 12.17 14.47 -1.82
N ILE A 211 12.84 14.05 -2.89
CA ILE A 211 14.31 14.06 -2.98
C ILE A 211 14.93 15.47 -2.84
N LYS A 212 14.15 16.53 -3.08
CA LYS A 212 14.60 17.93 -2.98
C LYS A 212 14.37 18.52 -1.58
N GLY A 213 13.76 17.78 -0.66
CA GLY A 213 13.39 18.30 0.66
C GLY A 213 12.05 19.05 0.68
N THR A 214 11.28 19.01 -0.42
CA THR A 214 9.96 19.65 -0.52
C THR A 214 8.92 18.76 0.13
N ARG A 215 8.00 19.35 0.90
CA ARG A 215 6.85 18.61 1.44
C ARG A 215 5.89 18.27 0.32
N VAL A 216 5.38 17.04 0.35
CA VAL A 216 4.54 16.47 -0.70
C VAL A 216 3.39 15.69 -0.08
N SER A 217 2.28 15.60 -0.80
CA SER A 217 1.15 14.76 -0.42
C SER A 217 1.48 13.28 -0.61
N GLN A 218 0.93 12.40 0.25
CA GLN A 218 1.10 10.95 0.14
C GLN A 218 -0.21 10.21 0.40
N ASP A 219 -0.52 9.24 -0.47
CA ASP A 219 -1.71 8.41 -0.38
C ASP A 219 -1.49 7.13 0.43
N PHE A 220 -2.49 6.77 1.23
CA PHE A 220 -2.51 5.61 2.11
C PHE A 220 -3.83 4.84 2.00
N GLU A 221 -3.76 3.55 2.35
CA GLU A 221 -4.90 2.67 2.54
C GLU A 221 -4.99 2.24 4.00
N PHE A 222 -6.16 2.45 4.60
CA PHE A 222 -6.55 1.84 5.86
C PHE A 222 -7.41 0.60 5.58
N ILE A 223 -6.87 -0.55 5.92
CA ILE A 223 -7.46 -1.86 5.64
C ILE A 223 -7.87 -2.50 6.96
N ILE A 224 -9.08 -3.04 7.01
CA ILE A 224 -9.65 -3.70 8.18
C ILE A 224 -10.26 -5.03 7.73
N GLY A 225 -10.08 -6.08 8.53
CA GLY A 225 -10.50 -7.43 8.19
C GLY A 225 -9.34 -8.24 7.62
N ASN A 226 -9.64 -9.35 6.93
CA ASN A 226 -8.63 -10.29 6.48
C ASN A 226 -7.63 -9.63 5.51
N THR A 227 -6.44 -9.29 6.03
CA THR A 227 -5.28 -8.84 5.27
C THR A 227 -4.62 -10.07 4.67
N GLY A 228 -5.20 -10.60 3.58
CA GLY A 228 -4.58 -11.68 2.82
C GLY A 228 -3.15 -11.28 2.41
N CYS A 229 -2.18 -12.16 2.70
CA CYS A 229 -0.83 -12.10 2.14
C CYS A 229 -0.83 -12.51 0.65
#